data_AF-A0A317U3I5-F1
#
_entry.id   AF-A0A317U3I5-F1
#
_cell.length_a   1.000
_cell.length_b   1.000
_cell.length_c   1.000
_cell.angle_alpha   90.00
_cell.angle_beta   90.00
_cell.angle_gamma   90.00
#
_symmetry.space_group_name_H-M   'P 1'
#
loop_
_entity.id
_entity.type
_entity.pdbx_description
1 polymer ?
#
loop_
_entity_poly.entity_id
_entity_poly.type
_entity_poly.pdbx_seq_one_letter_code
_entity_poly.pdbx_strand_id
1 'polypeptide(L)'
;MRTSTKRKKRFLTPANVYQHMARNAIFGLLMTAMALFIGMLGYHHLEHMSWVDSFMNASMILSGMGPASNLVTIPGKVFAGCYALFSGLAFIAIMVIILSPLIHQFFRKIHLESKTIYSDGQE
;
A
#
# COMPACT_ATOMS: atom_id res chain seq x y z
N MET A 1 -19.43 51.41 -15.50
CA MET A 1 -18.47 50.46 -16.12
C MET A 1 -18.02 49.47 -15.04
N ARG A 2 -18.66 48.29 -14.94
CA ARG A 2 -18.37 47.27 -13.89
C ARG A 2 -17.24 46.38 -14.38
N THR A 3 -16.04 46.54 -13.85
CA THR A 3 -14.88 45.69 -14.16
C THR A 3 -15.03 44.35 -13.44
N SER A 4 -15.49 43.33 -14.17
CA SER A 4 -15.52 41.94 -13.71
C SER A 4 -14.10 41.40 -13.57
N THR A 5 -13.62 41.27 -12.34
CA THR A 5 -12.32 40.67 -12.02
C THR A 5 -12.48 39.15 -12.01
N LYS A 6 -12.19 38.49 -13.14
CA LYS A 6 -12.07 37.03 -13.23
C LYS A 6 -10.98 36.56 -12.24
N ARG A 7 -11.38 36.08 -11.07
CA ARG A 7 -10.50 35.37 -10.12
C ARG A 7 -9.91 34.15 -10.83
N LYS A 8 -8.64 34.23 -11.24
CA LYS A 8 -7.85 33.05 -11.64
C LYS A 8 -7.87 32.07 -10.47
N LYS A 9 -8.64 30.98 -10.58
CA LYS A 9 -8.56 29.85 -9.65
C LYS A 9 -7.16 29.27 -9.79
N ARG A 10 -6.28 29.64 -8.87
CA ARG A 10 -4.93 29.12 -8.77
C ARG A 10 -5.07 27.63 -8.47
N PHE A 11 -4.92 26.79 -9.48
CA PHE A 11 -4.72 25.35 -9.29
C PHE A 11 -3.36 25.20 -8.62
N LEU A 12 -3.33 25.46 -7.31
CA LEU A 12 -2.25 25.06 -6.44
C LEU A 12 -2.34 23.54 -6.38
N THR A 13 -1.67 22.86 -7.31
CA THR A 13 -1.20 21.51 -7.08
C THR A 13 -0.20 21.67 -5.93
N PRO A 14 -0.59 21.39 -4.67
CA PRO A 14 0.26 21.74 -3.56
C PRO A 14 1.40 20.73 -3.54
N ALA A 15 2.64 21.22 -3.44
CA ALA A 15 3.83 20.40 -3.22
C ALA A 15 3.65 19.38 -2.06
N ASN A 16 2.70 19.63 -1.16
CA ASN A 16 2.29 18.74 -0.07
C ASN A 16 1.76 17.37 -0.51
N VAL A 17 1.18 17.21 -1.72
CA VAL A 17 0.64 15.89 -2.15
C VAL A 17 1.76 14.85 -2.31
N TYR A 18 2.90 15.27 -2.88
CA TYR A 18 4.06 14.39 -3.02
C TYR A 18 4.65 14.00 -1.66
N GLN A 19 4.66 14.94 -0.70
CA GLN A 19 5.09 14.69 0.67
C GLN A 19 4.15 13.71 1.40
N HIS A 20 2.83 13.81 1.19
CA HIS A 20 1.86 12.86 1.75
C HIS A 20 2.01 11.47 1.12
N MET A 21 2.22 11.38 -0.19
CA MET A 21 2.50 10.11 -0.87
C MET A 21 3.80 9.48 -0.37
N ALA A 22 4.88 10.25 -0.25
CA ALA A 22 6.16 9.77 0.26
C ALA A 22 6.05 9.25 1.69
N ARG A 23 5.31 9.96 2.57
CA ARG A 23 5.08 9.51 3.95
C ARG A 23 4.31 8.18 3.98
N ASN A 24 3.23 8.05 3.22
CA ASN A 24 2.46 6.80 3.16
C ASN A 24 3.28 5.65 2.57
N ALA A 25 4.13 5.93 1.58
CA ALA A 25 5.05 4.94 1.02
C ALA A 25 6.09 4.47 2.05
N ILE A 26 6.66 5.37 2.85
CA ILE A 26 7.57 5.02 3.96
C ILE A 26 6.85 4.14 4.99
N PHE A 27 5.63 4.51 5.39
CA PHE A 27 4.84 3.68 6.31
C PHE A 27 4.58 2.28 5.72
N GLY A 28 4.20 2.20 4.45
CA GLY A 28 4.02 0.92 3.77
C GLY A 28 5.30 0.09 3.75
N LEU A 29 6.44 0.71 3.42
CA LEU A 29 7.75 0.06 3.42
C LEU A 29 8.14 -0.48 4.80
N LEU A 30 7.90 0.28 5.87
CA LEU A 30 8.15 -0.16 7.24
C LEU A 30 7.28 -1.35 7.63
N MET A 31 5.99 -1.33 7.28
CA MET A 31 5.09 -2.46 7.51
C MET A 31 5.54 -3.70 6.73
N THR A 32 5.93 -3.54 5.46
CA THR A 32 6.49 -4.62 4.64
C THR A 32 7.75 -5.18 5.27
N ALA A 33 8.67 -4.33 5.72
CA ALA A 33 9.92 -4.75 6.36
C ALA A 33 9.67 -5.53 7.66
N MET A 34 8.71 -5.10 8.48
CA MET A 34 8.30 -5.84 9.68
C MET A 34 7.69 -7.20 9.34
N ALA A 35 6.76 -7.25 8.37
CA ALA A 35 6.15 -8.50 7.91
C ALA A 35 7.19 -9.47 7.34
N LEU A 36 8.17 -8.96 6.60
CA LEU A 36 9.28 -9.73 6.05
C LEU A 36 10.17 -10.28 7.17
N PHE A 37 10.53 -9.45 8.14
CA PHE A 37 11.37 -9.86 9.26
C PHE A 37 10.71 -10.96 10.11
N ILE A 38 9.40 -10.86 10.37
CA ILE A 38 8.62 -11.92 11.04
C ILE A 38 8.66 -13.22 10.22
N GLY A 39 8.51 -13.12 8.89
CA GLY A 39 8.64 -14.26 7.98
C GLY A 39 10.01 -14.93 8.08
N MET A 40 11.07 -14.12 8.04
CA MET A 40 12.45 -14.59 8.15
C MET A 40 12.70 -15.33 9.46
N LEU A 41 12.24 -14.79 10.59
CA LEU A 41 12.39 -15.45 11.89
C LEU A 41 11.67 -16.80 11.93
N GLY A 42 10.46 -16.88 11.38
CA GLY A 42 9.71 -18.14 11.34
C GLY A 42 10.40 -19.21 10.50
N TYR A 43 10.90 -18.86 9.31
CA TYR A 43 11.65 -19.81 8.47
C TYR A 43 12.99 -20.21 9.10
N HIS A 44 13.69 -19.27 9.73
CA HIS A 44 14.97 -19.55 10.37
C HIS A 44 14.80 -20.49 11.57
N HIS A 45 13.75 -20.32 12.39
CA HIS A 45 13.54 -21.12 13.59
C HIS A 45 12.76 -22.42 13.36
N LEU A 46 11.78 -22.44 12.44
CA LEU A 46 10.87 -23.58 12.25
C LEU A 46 11.30 -24.51 11.11
N GLU A 47 11.97 -23.98 10.07
CA GLU A 47 12.56 -24.77 8.98
C GLU A 47 14.08 -24.87 9.06
N HIS A 48 14.72 -24.24 10.05
CA HIS A 48 16.19 -24.22 10.21
C HIS A 48 16.94 -23.71 8.97
N MET A 49 16.30 -22.86 8.16
CA MET A 49 16.88 -22.28 6.95
C MET A 49 17.94 -21.24 7.28
N SER A 50 18.90 -21.02 6.38
CA SER A 50 19.83 -19.88 6.51
C SER A 50 19.06 -18.56 6.47
N TRP A 51 19.65 -17.46 6.95
CA TRP A 51 19.01 -16.14 6.89
C TRP A 51 18.67 -15.70 5.46
N VAL A 52 19.53 -16.06 4.49
CA VAL A 52 19.34 -15.73 3.07
C VAL A 52 18.18 -16.52 2.48
N ASP A 53 18.11 -17.83 2.77
CA ASP A 53 17.00 -18.68 2.31
C ASP A 53 15.68 -18.28 2.98
N SER A 54 15.75 -17.90 4.27
CA SER A 54 14.60 -17.41 5.03
C SER A 54 14.07 -16.09 4.46
N PHE A 55 14.97 -15.18 4.08
CA PHE A 55 14.62 -13.93 3.38
C PHE A 55 13.96 -14.23 2.04
N MET A 56 14.56 -15.10 1.22
CA MET A 56 14.04 -15.46 -0.09
C MET A 56 12.62 -16.06 0.03
N ASN A 57 12.43 -17.07 0.88
CA ASN A 57 11.12 -17.71 1.06
C ASN A 57 10.07 -16.76 1.64
N ALA A 58 10.42 -15.96 2.66
CA ALA A 58 9.51 -14.96 3.22
C ALA A 58 9.11 -13.90 2.18
N SER A 59 10.08 -13.40 1.40
CA SER A 59 9.83 -12.39 0.37
C SER A 59 8.93 -12.90 -0.75
N MET A 60 9.09 -14.16 -1.17
CA MET A 60 8.22 -14.75 -2.19
C MET A 60 6.78 -14.85 -1.71
N ILE A 61 6.55 -15.36 -0.49
CA ILE A 61 5.20 -15.40 0.09
C ILE A 61 4.61 -14.00 0.27
N LEU A 62 5.42 -13.05 0.74
CA LEU A 62 4.98 -11.66 0.91
C LEU A 62 4.59 -11.00 -0.43
N SER A 63 5.21 -11.42 -1.53
CA SER A 63 4.86 -10.99 -2.89
C SER A 63 3.69 -11.76 -3.52
N GLY A 64 3.13 -12.75 -2.82
CA GLY A 64 2.01 -13.58 -3.29
C GLY A 64 2.43 -14.83 -4.07
N MET A 65 3.72 -15.12 -4.16
CA MET A 65 4.25 -16.36 -4.72
C MET A 65 4.38 -17.43 -3.62
N GLY A 66 4.49 -18.71 -3.99
CA GLY A 66 4.80 -19.77 -3.02
C GLY A 66 6.24 -19.67 -2.48
N PRO A 67 6.61 -20.47 -1.47
CA PRO A 67 7.99 -20.60 -1.03
C PRO A 67 8.89 -21.10 -2.18
N ALA A 68 10.12 -20.60 -2.26
CA ALA A 68 11.11 -21.03 -3.25
C ALA A 68 11.61 -22.45 -3.00
N SER A 69 11.67 -22.83 -1.73
CA SER A 69 12.26 -24.09 -1.29
C SER A 69 11.18 -25.06 -0.82
N ASN A 70 11.45 -26.35 -0.96
CA ASN A 70 10.56 -27.37 -0.40
C ASN A 70 10.63 -27.34 1.13
N LEU A 71 9.48 -27.16 1.76
CA LEU A 71 9.33 -27.19 3.22
C LEU A 71 9.38 -28.63 3.70
N VAL A 72 10.26 -28.90 4.65
CA VAL A 72 10.53 -30.27 5.12
C VAL A 72 9.89 -30.52 6.47
N THR A 73 9.80 -29.50 7.34
CA THR A 73 9.31 -29.66 8.70
C THR A 73 7.80 -29.46 8.78
N ILE A 74 7.13 -30.23 9.65
CA ILE A 74 5.71 -30.03 9.95
C ILE A 74 5.43 -28.61 10.49
N PRO A 75 6.16 -28.09 11.51
CA PRO A 75 5.91 -26.74 12.00
C PRO A 75 6.16 -25.66 10.94
N GLY A 76 7.15 -25.85 10.07
CA GLY A 76 7.44 -24.94 8.97
C GLY A 76 6.35 -24.88 7.90
N LYS A 77 5.74 -26.02 7.56
CA LYS A 77 4.57 -26.08 6.66
C LYS A 77 3.37 -25.33 7.22
N VAL A 78 3.04 -25.55 8.50
CA VAL A 78 1.93 -24.85 9.15
C VAL A 78 2.21 -23.34 9.21
N PHE A 79 3.44 -22.97 9.58
CA PHE A 79 3.87 -21.57 9.58
C PHE A 79 3.74 -20.94 8.20
N ALA A 80 4.25 -21.58 7.14
CA ALA A 80 4.19 -21.05 5.79
C ALA A 80 2.74 -20.82 5.33
N GLY A 81 1.80 -21.72 5.69
CA GLY A 81 0.38 -21.55 5.42
C GLY A 81 -0.22 -20.34 6.14
N CYS A 82 0.01 -20.23 7.46
CA CYS A 82 -0.46 -19.07 8.25
C CYS A 82 0.18 -17.77 7.77
N TYR A 83 1.48 -17.79 7.46
CA TYR A 83 2.23 -16.65 6.97
C TYR A 83 1.74 -16.22 5.59
N ALA A 84 1.36 -17.16 4.70
CA ALA A 84 0.78 -16.82 3.40
C ALA A 84 -0.57 -16.12 3.52
N LEU A 85 -1.46 -16.60 4.41
CA LEU A 85 -2.74 -15.92 4.68
C LEU A 85 -2.52 -14.51 5.23
N PHE A 86 -1.66 -14.38 6.24
CA PHE A 86 -1.31 -13.08 6.82
C PHE A 86 -0.71 -12.14 5.76
N SER A 87 0.25 -12.63 4.98
CA SER A 87 0.98 -11.84 3.98
C SER A 87 0.07 -11.35 2.87
N GLY A 88 -0.86 -12.17 2.40
CA GLY A 88 -1.85 -11.76 1.40
C GLY A 88 -2.72 -10.59 1.90
N LEU A 89 -3.23 -10.69 3.14
CA LEU A 89 -4.02 -9.61 3.75
C LEU A 89 -3.17 -8.37 4.01
N ALA A 90 -1.94 -8.54 4.51
CA ALA A 90 -1.02 -7.45 4.77
C ALA A 90 -0.65 -6.70 3.48
N PHE A 91 -0.39 -7.40 2.38
CA PHE A 91 -0.10 -6.81 1.08
C PHE A 91 -1.26 -5.93 0.60
N ILE A 92 -2.50 -6.43 0.68
CA ILE A 92 -3.69 -5.66 0.31
C ILE A 92 -3.82 -4.41 1.19
N ALA A 93 -3.66 -4.55 2.51
CA ALA A 93 -3.73 -3.43 3.44
C ALA A 93 -2.67 -2.35 3.14
N ILE A 94 -1.43 -2.76 2.88
CA ILE A 94 -0.33 -1.86 2.54
C ILE A 94 -0.61 -1.13 1.22
N MET A 95 -1.10 -1.84 0.19
CA MET A 95 -1.50 -1.22 -1.08
C MET A 95 -2.59 -0.18 -0.88
N VAL A 96 -3.61 -0.46 -0.06
CA VAL A 96 -4.68 0.51 0.25
C VAL A 96 -4.12 1.76 0.94
N ILE A 97 -3.19 1.62 1.88
CA ILE A 97 -2.56 2.77 2.58
C ILE A 97 -1.78 3.65 1.58
N ILE A 98 -1.04 3.02 0.67
CA ILE A 98 -0.25 3.73 -0.36
C ILE A 98 -1.19 4.43 -1.37
N LEU A 99 -2.28 3.77 -1.79
CA LEU A 99 -3.24 4.33 -2.75
C LEU A 99 -4.26 5.30 -2.13
N SER A 100 -4.40 5.36 -0.80
CA SER A 100 -5.32 6.25 -0.09
C SER A 100 -5.37 7.70 -0.61
N PRO A 101 -4.24 8.43 -0.81
CA PRO A 101 -4.28 9.80 -1.33
C PRO A 101 -4.82 9.88 -2.76
N LEU A 102 -4.53 8.89 -3.61
CA LEU A 102 -5.05 8.81 -4.97
C LEU A 102 -6.57 8.58 -4.96
N ILE A 103 -7.03 7.62 -4.15
CA ILE A 103 -8.45 7.30 -3.99
C ILE A 103 -9.20 8.55 -3.48
N HIS A 104 -8.69 9.20 -2.43
CA HIS A 104 -9.30 10.41 -1.89
C HIS A 104 -9.30 11.57 -2.90
N GLN A 105 -8.24 11.72 -3.71
CA GLN A 105 -8.20 12.74 -4.75
C GLN A 105 -9.20 12.47 -5.88
N PHE A 106 -9.38 11.20 -6.26
CA PHE A 106 -10.35 10.78 -7.26
C PHE A 106 -11.78 11.12 -6.85
N PHE A 107 -12.20 10.73 -5.65
CA PHE A 107 -13.54 11.07 -5.12
C PHE A 107 -13.76 12.58 -4.97
N ARG A 108 -12.72 13.31 -4.55
CA ARG A 108 -12.80 14.78 -4.48
C ARG A 108 -13.04 15.41 -5.85
N LYS A 109 -12.42 14.91 -6.92
CA LYS A 109 -12.67 15.42 -8.28
C LYS A 109 -14.11 15.17 -8.73
N ILE A 110 -14.64 13.97 -8.51
CA ILE A 110 -16.02 13.61 -8.89
C ILE A 110 -17.05 14.52 -8.18
N HIS A 111 -16.91 14.74 -6.86
CA HIS A 111 -17.83 15.62 -6.13
C HIS A 111 -17.73 17.10 -6.53
N LEU A 112 -16.56 17.55 -6.99
CA LEU A 112 -16.40 18.92 -7.47
C LEU A 112 -17.07 19.11 -8.83
N GLU A 113 -16.96 18.12 -9.72
CA GLU A 113 -17.58 18.14 -11.05
C GLU A 113 -19.10 18.16 -10.96
N SER A 114 -19.69 17.36 -10.07
CA SER A 114 -21.15 17.37 -9.85
C SER A 114 -21.67 18.72 -9.38
N LYS A 115 -20.98 19.39 -8.44
CA LYS A 115 -21.40 20.70 -7.92
C LYS A 115 -21.36 21.82 -8.97
N THR A 116 -20.43 21.76 -9.92
CA THR A 116 -20.36 22.73 -11.03
C THR A 116 -21.52 22.60 -12.02
N ILE A 117 -22.00 21.39 -12.31
CA ILE A 117 -23.10 21.18 -13.26
C ILE A 117 -24.43 21.76 -12.72
N TYR A 118 -24.68 21.65 -11.42
CA TYR A 118 -25.90 22.24 -10.82
C TYR A 118 -25.85 23.76 -10.68
N SER A 119 -24.66 24.38 -10.61
CA SER A 119 -24.56 25.85 -10.54
C SER A 119 -24.73 26.53 -11.90
N ASP A 120 -24.53 25.82 -13.01
CA ASP A 120 -24.63 26.38 -14.38
C ASP A 120 -26.08 26.34 -14.94
N GLY A 121 -27.01 25.66 -14.26
CA GLY A 121 -28.42 25.56 -14.65
C GLY A 121 -29.39 26.42 -13.84
N GLN A 122 -28.88 27.38 -13.05
CA GLN A 122 -29.65 28.24 -12.14
C GLN A 122 -29.43 29.75 -12.42
N GLU A 123 -28.91 30.12 -13.60
CA GLU A 123 -28.92 31.51 -14.12
C GLU A 123 -29.80 31.64 -15.35
#